data_AF-A0A024ELN2-F1
#
_entry.id   AF-A0A024ELN2-F1
#
_cell.length_a   1.000
_cell.length_b   1.000
_cell.length_c   1.000
_cell.angle_alpha   90.00
_cell.angle_beta   90.00
_cell.angle_gamma   90.00
#
_symmetry.space_group_name_H-M   'P 1'
#
loop_
_entity.id
_entity.type
_entity.pdbx_description
1 polymer ?
#
loop_
_entity_poly.entity_id
_entity_poly.type
_entity_poly.pdbx_seq_one_letter_code
_entity_poly.pdbx_strand_id
1 'polypeptide(L)'
;MARTPYTPEKVLDDVMRSAVAEFVAAKDRFDVEGRTYIPGGWFYRIRRWVQGWTVPERGWTATFPSKFVELTIPFSDVMFTASKAQPMTIDCRMIVSGTFNYYTDDECSVLAVQQTMDRSDKYACREMLRNPFSPRSCQIGSLPLIVATEGKNRVALFKAHKRPMQTMVAATAYPDASDLTIHHSWPCNVYSLRYGQSRRVLPLPEAVLPILKAYGVRSSHSSRFSIQDYLELRRARADLCRSQMRE
;
A
#
# COMPACT_ATOMS: atom_id res chain seq x y z
N MET A 1 -30.60 -25.59 -7.42
CA MET A 1 -29.35 -24.79 -7.49
C MET A 1 -28.31 -25.44 -6.60
N ALA A 2 -27.37 -26.18 -7.19
CA ALA A 2 -26.29 -26.83 -6.44
C ALA A 2 -25.31 -25.76 -5.94
N ARG A 3 -25.13 -25.66 -4.61
CA ARG A 3 -24.04 -24.87 -4.02
C ARG A 3 -22.75 -25.60 -4.34
N THR A 4 -21.94 -25.06 -5.24
CA THR A 4 -20.59 -25.55 -5.49
C THR A 4 -19.82 -25.54 -4.16
N PRO A 5 -19.23 -26.66 -3.71
CA PRO A 5 -18.49 -26.69 -2.46
C PRO A 5 -17.32 -25.71 -2.55
N TYR A 6 -17.25 -24.79 -1.58
CA TYR A 6 -16.13 -23.86 -1.46
C TYR A 6 -14.86 -24.66 -1.13
N THR A 7 -13.87 -24.62 -2.01
CA THR A 7 -12.58 -25.28 -1.78
C THR A 7 -11.73 -24.48 -0.79
N PRO A 8 -10.90 -25.12 0.05
CA PRO A 8 -10.03 -24.43 1.01
C PRO A 8 -9.11 -23.37 0.38
N GLU A 9 -8.61 -23.63 -0.83
CA GLU A 9 -7.78 -22.68 -1.60
C GLU A 9 -8.53 -21.39 -1.93
N LYS A 10 -9.81 -21.49 -2.30
CA LYS A 10 -10.64 -20.33 -2.62
C LYS A 10 -10.90 -19.47 -1.39
N VAL A 11 -11.08 -20.10 -0.22
CA VAL A 11 -11.26 -19.38 1.04
C VAL A 11 -9.99 -18.61 1.42
N LEU A 12 -8.81 -19.22 1.23
CA LEU A 12 -7.52 -18.55 1.50
C LEU A 12 -7.27 -17.37 0.56
N ASP A 13 -7.59 -17.51 -0.73
CA ASP A 13 -7.51 -16.40 -1.71
C ASP A 13 -8.47 -15.25 -1.33
N ASP A 14 -9.71 -15.57 -0.95
CA ASP A 14 -10.69 -14.57 -0.52
C ASP A 14 -10.22 -13.81 0.75
N VAL A 15 -9.66 -14.52 1.73
CA VAL A 15 -9.11 -13.92 2.96
C VAL A 15 -7.93 -13.01 2.64
N MET A 16 -7.01 -13.47 1.78
CA MET A 16 -5.85 -12.67 1.36
C MET A 16 -6.28 -11.40 0.62
N ARG A 17 -7.19 -11.51 -0.35
CA ARG A 17 -7.74 -10.36 -1.09
C ARG A 17 -8.44 -9.38 -0.15
N SER A 18 -9.20 -9.87 0.83
CA SER A 18 -9.84 -9.02 1.82
C SER A 18 -8.82 -8.27 2.68
N ALA A 19 -7.75 -8.93 3.12
CA ALA A 19 -6.69 -8.30 3.90
C ALA A 19 -5.94 -7.23 3.09
N VAL A 20 -5.66 -7.50 1.81
CA VAL A 20 -5.07 -6.53 0.88
C VAL A 20 -6.00 -5.34 0.64
N ALA A 21 -7.30 -5.58 0.45
CA ALA A 21 -8.28 -4.50 0.31
C ALA A 21 -8.28 -3.56 1.52
N GLU A 22 -8.27 -4.11 2.72
CA GLU A 22 -8.23 -3.32 3.96
C GLU A 22 -6.93 -2.55 4.13
N PHE A 23 -5.80 -3.10 3.69
CA PHE A 23 -4.52 -2.39 3.67
C PHE A 23 -4.54 -1.21 2.70
N VAL A 24 -5.07 -1.40 1.48
CA VAL A 24 -5.25 -0.31 0.50
C VAL A 24 -6.19 0.76 1.06
N ALA A 25 -7.29 0.37 1.70
CA ALA A 25 -8.21 1.30 2.35
C ALA A 25 -7.55 2.03 3.54
N ALA A 26 -6.69 1.36 4.31
CA ALA A 26 -5.93 1.98 5.40
C ALA A 26 -4.96 3.03 4.86
N LYS A 27 -4.30 2.75 3.74
CA LYS A 27 -3.47 3.72 3.03
C LYS A 27 -4.29 4.92 2.55
N ASP A 28 -5.46 4.70 1.95
CA ASP A 28 -6.31 5.78 1.47
C ASP A 28 -6.82 6.65 2.63
N ARG A 29 -7.17 6.05 3.79
CA ARG A 29 -7.50 6.77 5.03
C ARG A 29 -6.31 7.58 5.56
N PHE A 30 -5.12 6.99 5.59
CA PHE A 30 -3.89 7.66 6.01
C PHE A 30 -3.61 8.92 5.17
N ASP A 31 -3.83 8.85 3.86
CA ASP A 31 -3.68 10.00 2.96
C ASP A 31 -4.73 11.09 3.16
N VAL A 32 -5.97 10.73 3.50
CA VAL A 32 -7.04 11.69 3.82
C VAL A 32 -6.75 12.36 5.17
N GLU A 33 -6.43 11.57 6.19
CA GLU A 33 -6.11 12.07 7.53
C GLU A 33 -4.89 12.99 7.51
N GLY A 34 -3.85 12.63 6.74
CA GLY A 34 -2.65 13.44 6.55
C GLY A 34 -2.91 14.79 5.88
N ARG A 35 -3.90 14.89 4.98
CA ARG A 35 -4.35 16.17 4.41
C ARG A 35 -5.12 17.02 5.40
N THR A 36 -5.88 16.38 6.29
CA THR A 36 -6.61 17.04 7.38
C THR A 36 -5.77 17.24 8.65
N TYR A 37 -4.44 17.09 8.59
CA TYR A 37 -3.58 17.02 9.79
C TYR A 37 -3.44 18.37 10.54
N ILE A 38 -3.83 19.48 9.92
CA ILE A 38 -3.50 20.85 10.37
C ILE A 38 -4.51 21.49 11.37
N PRO A 39 -5.84 21.24 11.37
CA PRO A 39 -6.77 21.91 12.29
C PRO A 39 -7.06 21.16 13.62
N GLY A 40 -6.24 20.18 14.04
CA GLY A 40 -6.51 19.38 15.25
C GLY A 40 -6.19 20.09 16.59
N GLY A 41 -7.01 19.85 17.62
CA GLY A 41 -6.77 20.34 18.98
C GLY A 41 -5.47 19.82 19.63
N TRP A 42 -4.94 20.55 20.63
CA TRP A 42 -3.62 20.31 21.21
C TRP A 42 -3.42 18.90 21.81
N PHE A 43 -4.43 18.33 22.47
CA PHE A 43 -4.38 16.95 23.00
C PHE A 43 -4.15 15.90 21.90
N TYR A 44 -4.81 16.05 20.76
CA TYR A 44 -4.64 15.14 19.62
C TYR A 44 -3.22 15.23 19.04
N ARG A 45 -2.64 16.44 19.02
CA ARG A 45 -1.26 16.65 18.58
C ARG A 45 -0.26 15.97 19.51
N ILE A 46 -0.43 16.09 20.83
CA ILE A 46 0.44 15.41 21.81
C ILE A 46 0.33 13.89 21.69
N ARG A 47 -0.89 13.34 21.66
CA ARG A 47 -1.10 11.88 21.52
C ARG A 47 -0.43 11.34 20.26
N ARG A 48 -0.58 12.04 19.13
CA ARG A 48 0.02 11.66 17.85
C ARG A 48 1.55 11.75 17.89
N TRP A 49 2.09 12.80 18.51
CA TRP A 49 3.54 12.95 18.69
C TRP A 49 4.14 11.84 19.57
N VAL A 50 3.47 11.46 20.65
CA VAL A 50 3.86 10.31 21.50
C VAL A 50 3.85 9.03 20.67
N GLN A 51 2.85 8.84 19.83
CA GLN A 51 2.76 7.69 18.91
C GLN A 51 3.79 7.72 17.77
N GLY A 52 4.58 8.80 17.61
CA GLY A 52 5.60 8.95 16.57
C GLY A 52 5.11 9.52 15.24
N TRP A 53 3.89 10.03 15.18
CA TRP A 53 3.34 10.69 14.00
C TRP A 53 3.82 12.15 13.94
N THR A 54 4.40 12.55 12.82
CA THR A 54 4.95 13.90 12.60
C THR A 54 4.09 14.72 11.65
N VAL A 55 3.87 16.00 11.97
CA VAL A 55 3.24 16.95 11.03
C VAL A 55 4.24 17.22 9.90
N PRO A 56 3.86 17.09 8.62
CA PRO A 56 4.72 17.55 7.53
C PRO A 56 4.77 19.08 7.48
N GLU A 57 5.96 19.67 7.43
CA GLU A 57 6.14 21.13 7.34
C GLU A 57 5.66 21.71 6.00
N ARG A 58 5.76 20.93 4.91
CA ARG A 58 5.47 21.33 3.53
C ARG A 58 4.15 20.77 2.98
N GLY A 59 3.27 20.30 3.86
CA GLY A 59 1.99 19.68 3.49
C GLY A 59 2.09 18.21 3.06
N TRP A 60 0.92 17.56 2.92
CA TRP A 60 0.78 16.13 2.64
C TRP A 60 0.38 15.89 1.18
N THR A 61 1.27 15.32 0.38
CA THR A 61 1.06 15.16 -1.07
C THR A 61 0.70 13.73 -1.48
N ALA A 62 0.83 12.74 -0.58
CA ALA A 62 0.44 11.35 -0.84
C ALA A 62 1.05 10.77 -2.14
N THR A 63 2.32 11.14 -2.42
CA THR A 63 2.94 11.03 -3.75
C THR A 63 3.65 9.72 -4.03
N PHE A 64 3.97 8.90 -3.02
CA PHE A 64 4.86 7.75 -3.18
C PHE A 64 4.26 6.42 -2.67
N PRO A 65 3.41 5.75 -3.49
CA PRO A 65 2.86 4.43 -3.17
C PRO A 65 3.93 3.38 -2.90
N SER A 66 5.01 3.39 -3.69
CA SER A 66 6.17 2.51 -3.53
C SER A 66 6.83 2.68 -2.16
N LYS A 67 7.13 3.91 -1.74
CA LYS A 67 7.71 4.18 -0.42
C LYS A 67 6.78 3.81 0.73
N PHE A 68 5.48 4.06 0.57
CA PHE A 68 4.51 3.62 1.57
C PHE A 68 4.58 2.09 1.76
N VAL A 69 4.61 1.32 0.67
CA VAL A 69 4.69 -0.14 0.72
C VAL A 69 6.04 -0.61 1.28
N GLU A 70 7.17 -0.07 0.81
CA GLU A 70 8.51 -0.41 1.34
C GLU A 70 8.61 -0.22 2.86
N LEU A 71 8.00 0.84 3.40
CA LEU A 71 8.04 1.18 4.82
C LEU A 71 7.05 0.39 5.67
N THR A 72 5.94 -0.09 5.09
CA THR A 72 4.86 -0.76 5.83
C THR A 72 4.87 -2.27 5.66
N ILE A 73 5.30 -2.78 4.51
CA ILE A 73 5.49 -4.20 4.20
C ILE A 73 6.99 -4.41 3.94
N PRO A 74 7.79 -4.62 5.01
CA PRO A 74 9.23 -4.71 4.89
C PRO A 74 9.64 -5.85 3.95
N PHE A 75 10.80 -5.68 3.30
CA PHE A 75 11.38 -6.63 2.35
C PHE A 75 10.63 -6.76 1.02
N SER A 76 9.64 -5.90 0.74
CA SER A 76 9.01 -5.79 -0.57
C SER A 76 9.95 -5.15 -1.59
N ASP A 77 10.10 -5.77 -2.75
CA ASP A 77 10.65 -5.12 -3.94
C ASP A 77 9.52 -4.40 -4.69
N VAL A 78 9.69 -3.11 -4.98
CA VAL A 78 8.73 -2.27 -5.69
C VAL A 78 9.28 -1.75 -7.03
N MET A 79 10.41 -2.30 -7.49
CA MET A 79 11.06 -1.87 -8.72
C MET A 79 10.41 -2.46 -9.96
N PHE A 80 9.86 -1.58 -10.80
CA PHE A 80 9.22 -1.98 -12.04
C PHE A 80 10.25 -2.48 -13.05
N THR A 81 10.04 -3.69 -13.58
CA THR A 81 10.89 -4.28 -14.62
C THR A 81 10.08 -4.52 -15.89
N ALA A 82 10.37 -3.75 -16.95
CA ALA A 82 9.64 -3.78 -18.22
C ALA A 82 9.60 -5.18 -18.87
N SER A 83 10.69 -5.96 -18.77
CA SER A 83 10.75 -7.32 -19.36
C SER A 83 9.86 -8.34 -18.65
N LYS A 84 9.47 -8.08 -17.41
CA LYS A 84 8.55 -8.92 -16.63
C LYS A 84 7.10 -8.43 -16.70
N ALA A 85 6.85 -7.33 -17.42
CA ALA A 85 5.56 -6.67 -17.40
C ALA A 85 4.56 -7.33 -18.36
N GLN A 86 3.33 -7.49 -17.90
CA GLN A 86 2.20 -7.99 -18.70
C GLN A 86 0.96 -7.12 -18.48
N PRO A 87 0.10 -6.96 -19.50
CA PRO A 87 -1.16 -6.26 -19.33
C PRO A 87 -2.07 -7.06 -18.41
N MET A 88 -2.65 -6.41 -17.41
CA MET A 88 -3.61 -7.02 -16.48
C MET A 88 -4.75 -6.06 -16.17
N THR A 89 -5.94 -6.64 -16.03
CA THR A 89 -7.09 -5.97 -15.43
C THR A 89 -7.03 -6.15 -13.92
N ILE A 90 -6.97 -5.05 -13.19
CA ILE A 90 -6.86 -5.05 -11.73
C ILE A 90 -8.14 -4.52 -11.08
N ASP A 91 -8.53 -5.13 -9.96
CA ASP A 91 -9.50 -4.56 -9.05
C ASP A 91 -8.85 -3.36 -8.34
N CYS A 92 -9.51 -2.20 -8.38
CA CYS A 92 -9.00 -0.97 -7.78
C CYS A 92 -8.84 -1.04 -6.25
N ARG A 93 -9.46 -2.01 -5.59
CA ARG A 93 -9.26 -2.29 -4.16
C ARG A 93 -7.92 -2.95 -3.86
N MET A 94 -7.24 -3.50 -4.87
CA MET A 94 -5.97 -4.22 -4.70
C MET A 94 -4.74 -3.34 -4.96
N ILE A 95 -4.92 -2.09 -5.40
CA ILE A 95 -3.85 -1.21 -5.83
C ILE A 95 -3.63 -0.04 -4.86
N VAL A 96 -2.40 0.07 -4.38
CA VAL A 96 -1.92 1.23 -3.63
C VAL A 96 -1.64 2.35 -4.63
N SER A 97 -2.39 3.44 -4.51
CA SER A 97 -2.36 4.58 -5.42
C SER A 97 -1.69 5.80 -4.80
N GLY A 98 -1.36 6.79 -5.62
CA GLY A 98 -1.10 8.15 -5.14
C GLY A 98 -2.41 8.95 -5.12
N THR A 99 -2.34 10.21 -4.72
CA THR A 99 -3.48 11.12 -4.86
C THR A 99 -3.57 11.69 -6.27
N PHE A 100 -4.77 11.71 -6.86
CA PHE A 100 -5.04 12.47 -8.07
C PHE A 100 -5.09 13.96 -7.75
N ASN A 101 -4.28 14.75 -8.44
CA ASN A 101 -4.47 16.19 -8.52
C ASN A 101 -5.11 16.46 -9.88
N TYR A 102 -6.27 17.11 -9.89
CA TYR A 102 -6.82 17.70 -11.12
C TYR A 102 -5.84 18.79 -11.58
N TYR A 103 -5.44 18.73 -12.84
CA TYR A 103 -4.50 19.69 -13.42
C TYR A 103 -5.23 20.92 -13.98
N THR A 104 -6.52 20.79 -14.32
CA THR A 104 -7.42 21.89 -14.72
C THR A 104 -8.87 21.64 -14.29
N ASP A 105 -9.69 22.70 -14.21
CA ASP A 105 -11.12 22.60 -13.86
C ASP A 105 -11.93 21.82 -14.93
N ASP A 106 -11.50 21.83 -16.19
CA ASP A 106 -12.12 21.10 -17.30
C ASP A 106 -12.05 19.57 -17.14
N GLU A 107 -11.07 19.08 -16.37
CA GLU A 107 -10.92 17.65 -16.03
C GLU A 107 -11.98 17.16 -15.03
N CYS A 108 -12.83 18.05 -14.51
CA CYS A 108 -13.92 17.70 -13.59
C CYS A 108 -15.21 17.24 -14.29
N SER A 109 -15.32 17.37 -15.62
CA SER A 109 -16.53 16.92 -16.33
C SER A 109 -16.61 15.38 -16.41
N VAL A 110 -17.82 14.81 -16.33
CA VAL A 110 -18.04 13.35 -16.42
C VAL A 110 -17.44 12.77 -17.72
N LEU A 111 -17.56 13.51 -18.84
CA LEU A 111 -17.01 13.10 -20.12
C LEU A 111 -15.47 13.10 -20.11
N ALA A 112 -14.82 14.13 -19.55
CA ALA A 112 -13.37 14.21 -19.46
C ALA A 112 -12.79 13.11 -18.56
N VAL A 113 -13.47 12.81 -17.44
CA VAL A 113 -13.09 11.71 -16.54
C VAL A 113 -13.18 10.36 -17.26
N GLN A 114 -14.27 10.10 -17.98
CA GLN A 114 -14.43 8.87 -18.76
C GLN A 114 -13.35 8.74 -19.84
N GLN A 115 -13.10 9.80 -20.61
CA GLN A 115 -12.05 9.83 -21.64
C GLN A 115 -10.66 9.58 -21.04
N THR A 116 -10.38 10.11 -19.85
CA THR A 116 -9.11 9.91 -19.15
C THR A 116 -8.94 8.45 -18.73
N MET A 117 -9.97 7.82 -18.18
CA MET A 117 -9.95 6.40 -17.82
C MET A 117 -9.78 5.51 -19.08
N ASP A 118 -10.52 5.79 -20.15
CA ASP A 118 -10.43 5.01 -21.39
C ASP A 118 -9.07 5.16 -22.08
N ARG A 119 -8.48 6.35 -22.06
CA ARG A 119 -7.13 6.59 -22.56
C ARG A 119 -6.08 5.87 -21.71
N SER A 120 -6.25 5.89 -20.39
CA SER A 120 -5.38 5.15 -19.46
C SER A 120 -5.39 3.65 -19.77
N ASP A 121 -6.58 3.07 -19.96
CA ASP A 121 -6.72 1.65 -20.27
C ASP A 121 -6.10 1.30 -21.64
N LYS A 122 -6.27 2.16 -22.65
CA LYS A 122 -5.64 1.98 -23.97
C LYS A 122 -4.11 1.96 -23.92
N TYR A 123 -3.50 2.63 -22.94
CA TYR A 123 -2.03 2.66 -22.79
C TYR A 123 -1.46 1.48 -21.99
N ALA A 124 -2.31 0.62 -21.45
CA ALA A 124 -1.92 -0.57 -20.71
C ALA A 124 -1.63 -1.77 -21.65
N CYS A 125 -0.73 -1.58 -22.61
CA CYS A 125 -0.31 -2.62 -23.53
C CYS A 125 1.21 -2.59 -23.76
N ARG A 126 1.76 -3.68 -24.31
CA ARG A 126 3.21 -3.85 -24.48
C ARG A 126 3.81 -2.84 -25.44
N GLU A 127 3.09 -2.48 -26.48
CA GLU A 127 3.49 -1.52 -27.51
C GLU A 127 3.67 -0.11 -26.90
N MET A 128 2.88 0.19 -25.87
CA MET A 128 2.85 1.49 -25.20
C MET A 128 3.71 1.53 -23.93
N LEU A 129 4.46 0.47 -23.60
CA LEU A 129 5.21 0.38 -22.34
C LEU A 129 6.23 1.52 -22.12
N ARG A 130 6.79 2.05 -23.22
CA ARG A 130 7.71 3.20 -23.21
C ARG A 130 7.00 4.55 -23.17
N ASN A 131 5.68 4.58 -23.36
CA ASN A 131 4.90 5.81 -23.30
C ASN A 131 4.89 6.34 -21.85
N PRO A 132 5.22 7.61 -21.61
CA PRO A 132 5.22 8.19 -20.26
C PRO A 132 3.86 8.10 -19.56
N PHE A 133 2.76 8.09 -20.33
CA PHE A 133 1.40 7.94 -19.81
C PHE A 133 0.96 6.48 -19.63
N SER A 134 1.77 5.49 -19.99
CA SER A 134 1.43 4.09 -19.74
C SER A 134 1.35 3.80 -18.24
N PRO A 135 0.19 3.31 -17.74
CA PRO A 135 0.08 2.90 -16.35
C PRO A 135 0.97 1.68 -16.09
N ARG A 136 1.87 1.82 -15.12
CA ARG A 136 2.83 0.78 -14.74
C ARG A 136 2.70 0.53 -13.25
N SER A 137 2.70 -0.75 -12.90
CA SER A 137 2.50 -1.21 -11.54
C SER A 137 3.37 -2.42 -11.24
N CYS A 138 3.62 -2.67 -9.96
CA CYS A 138 4.33 -3.84 -9.47
C CYS A 138 3.38 -4.73 -8.67
N GLN A 139 3.50 -6.04 -8.79
CA GLN A 139 2.85 -7.01 -7.89
C GLN A 139 3.88 -7.56 -6.91
N ILE A 140 3.59 -7.48 -5.62
CA ILE A 140 4.53 -7.88 -4.56
C ILE A 140 4.52 -9.40 -4.35
N GLY A 141 5.53 -10.10 -4.86
CA GLY A 141 5.62 -11.55 -4.75
C GLY A 141 4.37 -12.25 -5.26
N SER A 142 3.83 -13.16 -4.46
CA SER A 142 2.55 -13.84 -4.72
C SER A 142 1.35 -13.16 -4.05
N LEU A 143 1.53 -12.01 -3.38
CA LEU A 143 0.42 -11.26 -2.80
C LEU A 143 -0.43 -10.66 -3.95
N PRO A 144 -1.76 -10.54 -3.80
CA PRO A 144 -2.59 -9.80 -4.74
C PRO A 144 -2.43 -8.28 -4.59
N LEU A 145 -1.40 -7.81 -3.87
CA LEU A 145 -1.11 -6.40 -3.66
C LEU A 145 -0.39 -5.80 -4.86
N ILE A 146 -1.02 -4.80 -5.47
CA ILE A 146 -0.49 -4.04 -6.59
C ILE A 146 -0.04 -2.67 -6.11
N VAL A 147 1.09 -2.19 -6.63
CA VAL A 147 1.66 -0.88 -6.29
C VAL A 147 1.82 -0.05 -7.55
N ALA A 148 1.12 1.08 -7.63
CA ALA A 148 1.23 1.97 -8.78
C ALA A 148 2.60 2.66 -8.78
N THR A 149 3.38 2.47 -9.85
CA THR A 149 4.66 3.19 -10.05
C THR A 149 4.46 4.39 -10.96
N GLU A 150 3.71 4.23 -12.04
CA GLU A 150 3.39 5.28 -13.02
C GLU A 150 1.90 5.33 -13.28
N GLY A 151 1.35 6.54 -13.45
CA GLY A 151 -0.10 6.74 -13.50
C GLY A 151 -0.81 6.59 -12.16
N LYS A 152 -0.06 6.58 -11.04
CA LYS A 152 -0.55 6.49 -9.67
C LYS A 152 -1.68 7.46 -9.31
N ASN A 153 -1.70 8.63 -9.94
CA ASN A 153 -2.73 9.64 -9.78
C ASN A 153 -4.06 9.13 -10.39
N ARG A 154 -4.03 8.53 -11.60
CA ARG A 154 -5.24 8.08 -12.31
C ARG A 154 -5.97 6.97 -11.57
N VAL A 155 -5.28 6.15 -10.78
CA VAL A 155 -5.89 5.07 -10.00
C VAL A 155 -7.01 5.57 -9.07
N ALA A 156 -6.87 6.78 -8.51
CA ALA A 156 -7.92 7.35 -7.67
C ALA A 156 -9.22 7.66 -8.45
N LEU A 157 -9.14 7.98 -9.75
CA LEU A 157 -10.31 8.12 -10.61
C LEU A 157 -11.06 6.79 -10.76
N PHE A 158 -10.33 5.71 -11.04
CA PHE A 158 -10.92 4.37 -11.17
C PHE A 158 -11.55 3.89 -9.85
N LYS A 159 -10.88 4.14 -8.71
CA LYS A 159 -11.44 3.89 -7.37
C LYS A 159 -12.75 4.64 -7.14
N ALA A 160 -12.79 5.94 -7.46
CA ALA A 160 -13.99 6.78 -7.28
C ALA A 160 -15.18 6.28 -8.13
N HIS A 161 -14.91 5.75 -9.32
CA HIS A 161 -15.93 5.24 -10.24
C HIS A 161 -16.18 3.73 -10.10
N LYS A 162 -15.52 3.06 -9.12
CA LYS A 162 -15.63 1.62 -8.87
C LYS A 162 -15.41 0.76 -10.13
N ARG A 163 -14.52 1.22 -11.02
CA ARG A 163 -14.21 0.57 -12.29
C ARG A 163 -12.89 -0.19 -12.19
N PRO A 164 -12.75 -1.41 -12.71
CA PRO A 164 -11.45 -2.06 -12.87
C PRO A 164 -10.52 -1.22 -13.77
N MET A 165 -9.21 -1.33 -13.55
CA MET A 165 -8.21 -0.59 -14.32
C MET A 165 -7.35 -1.55 -15.13
N GLN A 166 -6.99 -1.21 -16.37
CA GLN A 166 -5.92 -1.90 -17.08
C GLN A 166 -4.58 -1.27 -16.73
N THR A 167 -3.57 -2.09 -16.43
CA THR A 167 -2.20 -1.64 -16.18
C THR A 167 -1.19 -2.68 -16.64
N MET A 168 0.02 -2.22 -16.96
CA MET A 168 1.17 -3.11 -17.11
C MET A 168 1.67 -3.49 -15.72
N VAL A 169 1.63 -4.76 -15.37
CA VAL A 169 2.06 -5.29 -14.05
C VAL A 169 3.33 -6.09 -14.21
N ALA A 170 4.36 -5.72 -13.46
CA ALA A 170 5.58 -6.52 -13.30
C ALA A 170 5.54 -7.22 -11.94
N ALA A 171 5.67 -8.54 -11.91
CA ALA A 171 5.85 -9.28 -10.67
C ALA A 171 7.24 -9.01 -10.08
N THR A 172 7.29 -8.67 -8.80
CA THR A 172 8.51 -8.43 -8.03
C THR A 172 8.70 -9.52 -6.98
N ALA A 173 9.89 -9.61 -6.39
CA ALA A 173 10.17 -10.60 -5.37
C ALA A 173 9.58 -10.19 -4.01
N TYR A 174 9.17 -11.20 -3.24
CA TYR A 174 8.90 -11.08 -1.81
C TYR A 174 9.36 -12.38 -1.14
N PRO A 175 9.89 -12.35 0.10
CA PRO A 175 10.27 -13.56 0.81
C PRO A 175 9.11 -14.54 0.96
N ASP A 176 9.42 -15.83 0.99
CA ASP A 176 8.43 -16.86 1.29
C ASP A 176 7.97 -16.75 2.74
N ALA A 177 6.71 -17.10 3.00
CA ALA A 177 6.12 -16.96 4.33
C ALA A 177 6.84 -17.77 5.41
N SER A 178 7.49 -18.88 5.03
CA SER A 178 8.30 -19.73 5.91
C SER A 178 9.57 -19.04 6.41
N ASP A 179 10.09 -18.08 5.66
CA ASP A 179 11.34 -17.37 6.00
C ASP A 179 11.08 -16.11 6.84
N LEU A 180 9.80 -15.76 7.00
CA LEU A 180 9.34 -14.61 7.73
C LEU A 180 8.85 -15.01 9.12
N THR A 181 9.05 -14.14 10.10
CA THR A 181 8.48 -14.31 11.44
C THR A 181 8.00 -12.99 12.01
N ILE A 182 6.76 -12.97 12.49
CA ILE A 182 6.19 -11.83 13.22
C ILE A 182 6.63 -11.91 14.67
N HIS A 183 7.27 -10.86 15.17
CA HIS A 183 7.61 -10.69 16.57
C HIS A 183 6.75 -9.60 17.21
N HIS A 184 6.40 -9.81 18.48
CA HIS A 184 5.63 -8.87 19.28
C HIS A 184 6.44 -8.47 20.53
N SER A 185 6.42 -7.18 20.87
CA SER A 185 7.09 -6.66 22.06
C SER A 185 6.20 -5.69 22.86
N TRP A 186 6.51 -5.62 24.15
CA TRP A 186 5.89 -4.74 25.13
C TRP A 186 6.97 -3.80 25.72
N PRO A 187 6.66 -2.60 26.23
CA PRO A 187 5.36 -1.92 26.27
C PRO A 187 5.00 -1.33 24.91
N CYS A 188 3.70 -1.03 24.71
CA CYS A 188 3.17 -0.38 23.50
C CYS A 188 2.84 -1.26 22.28
N ASN A 189 2.73 -2.59 22.44
CA ASN A 189 2.19 -3.49 21.41
C ASN A 189 2.91 -3.35 20.06
N VAL A 190 4.24 -3.36 20.10
CA VAL A 190 5.06 -3.14 18.90
C VAL A 190 5.21 -4.46 18.16
N TYR A 191 4.95 -4.44 16.85
CA TYR A 191 5.16 -5.58 15.99
C TYR A 191 6.33 -5.34 15.05
N SER A 192 7.03 -6.41 14.71
CA SER A 192 8.14 -6.38 13.78
C SER A 192 8.16 -7.64 12.94
N LEU A 193 8.69 -7.52 11.73
CA LEU A 193 8.89 -8.62 10.81
C LEU A 193 10.39 -8.92 10.73
N ARG A 194 10.74 -10.20 10.90
CA ARG A 194 12.10 -10.70 10.76
C ARG A 194 12.23 -11.50 9.47
N TYR A 195 13.36 -11.32 8.79
CA TYR A 195 13.81 -12.10 7.62
C TYR A 195 15.33 -12.34 7.76
N GLY A 196 15.75 -13.59 7.92
CA GLY A 196 17.15 -13.93 8.22
C GLY A 196 17.66 -13.25 9.52
N GLN A 197 18.72 -12.44 9.40
CA GLN A 197 19.25 -11.60 10.49
C GLN A 197 18.66 -10.19 10.52
N SER A 198 17.86 -9.82 9.51
CA SER A 198 17.25 -8.51 9.42
C SER A 198 15.92 -8.47 10.15
N ARG A 199 15.65 -7.35 10.82
CA ARG A 199 14.38 -7.09 11.51
C ARG A 199 13.92 -5.68 11.22
N ARG A 200 12.62 -5.51 10.97
CA ARG A 200 12.00 -4.19 10.73
C ARG A 200 10.70 -4.07 11.53
N VAL A 201 10.53 -2.96 12.25
CA VAL A 201 9.29 -2.64 12.96
C VAL A 201 8.18 -2.27 11.98
N LEU A 202 6.95 -2.70 12.26
CA LEU A 202 5.77 -2.41 11.46
C LEU A 202 5.13 -1.10 11.96
N PRO A 203 5.13 -0.01 11.16
CA PRO A 203 4.56 1.27 11.59
C PRO A 203 3.03 1.27 11.65
N LEU A 204 2.38 0.39 10.88
CA LEU A 204 0.92 0.21 10.75
C LEU A 204 0.53 -1.27 10.97
N PRO A 205 0.75 -1.83 12.17
CA PRO A 205 0.52 -3.25 12.41
C PRO A 205 -0.95 -3.67 12.16
N GLU A 206 -1.91 -2.80 12.43
CA GLU A 206 -3.33 -3.07 12.23
C GLU A 206 -3.69 -3.32 10.76
N ALA A 207 -3.00 -2.67 9.82
CA ALA A 207 -3.20 -2.84 8.39
C ALA A 207 -2.33 -3.97 7.80
N VAL A 208 -1.13 -4.20 8.36
CA VAL A 208 -0.13 -5.10 7.77
C VAL A 208 -0.23 -6.53 8.32
N LEU A 209 -0.51 -6.69 9.61
CA LEU A 209 -0.60 -8.03 10.22
C LEU A 209 -1.66 -8.93 9.58
N PRO A 210 -2.86 -8.44 9.16
CA PRO A 210 -3.82 -9.26 8.45
C PRO A 210 -3.25 -9.87 7.16
N ILE A 211 -2.50 -9.08 6.37
CA ILE A 211 -1.85 -9.58 5.14
C ILE A 211 -0.82 -10.64 5.50
N LEU A 212 0.08 -10.37 6.44
CA LEU A 212 1.15 -11.31 6.81
C LEU A 212 0.59 -12.63 7.36
N LYS A 213 -0.48 -12.57 8.17
CA LYS A 213 -1.14 -13.76 8.69
C LYS A 213 -1.84 -14.55 7.57
N ALA A 214 -2.55 -13.86 6.67
CA ALA A 214 -3.17 -14.49 5.50
C ALA A 214 -2.12 -15.10 4.56
N TYR A 215 -0.92 -14.51 4.50
CA TYR A 215 0.22 -15.01 3.74
C TYR A 215 0.83 -16.28 4.35
N GLY A 216 0.46 -16.61 5.60
CA GLY A 216 0.97 -17.78 6.31
C GLY A 216 2.20 -17.50 7.19
N VAL A 217 2.54 -16.23 7.43
CA VAL A 217 3.67 -15.87 8.30
C VAL A 217 3.36 -16.23 9.75
N ARG A 218 4.26 -16.98 10.38
CA ARG A 218 4.11 -17.42 11.77
C ARG A 218 4.45 -16.30 12.74
N SER A 219 3.77 -16.30 13.88
CA SER A 219 4.09 -15.41 15.00
C SER A 219 5.02 -16.12 16.00
N SER A 220 5.99 -15.39 16.55
CA SER A 220 6.81 -15.88 17.65
C SER A 220 5.96 -16.08 18.90
N HIS A 221 6.24 -17.13 19.67
CA HIS A 221 5.41 -17.52 20.81
C HIS A 221 5.59 -16.63 22.04
N SER A 222 6.70 -15.89 22.14
CA SER A 222 7.00 -15.03 23.28
C SER A 222 6.97 -13.55 22.90
N SER A 223 6.33 -12.75 23.75
CA SER A 223 6.53 -11.30 23.75
C SER A 223 7.79 -10.98 24.54
N ARG A 224 8.60 -10.04 24.04
CA ARG A 224 9.79 -9.56 24.74
C ARG A 224 9.61 -8.11 25.15
N PHE A 225 10.12 -7.76 26.33
CA PHE A 225 10.23 -6.35 26.72
C PHE A 225 11.28 -5.67 25.84
N SER A 226 10.96 -4.56 25.16
CA SER A 226 11.93 -3.78 24.39
C SER A 226 11.51 -2.32 24.23
N ILE A 227 12.23 -1.42 24.89
CA ILE A 227 12.10 0.03 24.69
C ILE A 227 12.67 0.45 23.33
N GLN A 228 13.70 -0.25 22.86
CA GLN A 228 14.30 0.01 21.55
C GLN A 228 13.28 -0.13 20.44
N ASP A 229 12.41 -1.14 20.52
CA ASP A 229 11.35 -1.37 19.54
C ASP A 229 10.36 -0.22 19.47
N TYR A 230 10.05 0.38 20.62
CA TYR A 230 9.21 1.57 20.69
C TYR A 230 9.88 2.78 20.03
N LEU A 231 11.19 2.99 20.24
CA LEU A 231 11.92 4.07 19.57
C LEU A 231 12.02 3.85 18.05
N GLU A 232 12.25 2.61 17.63
CA GLU A 232 12.23 2.22 16.21
C GLU A 232 10.85 2.41 15.58
N LEU A 233 9.76 2.10 16.30
CA LEU A 233 8.40 2.36 15.85
C LEU A 233 8.17 3.85 15.60
N ARG A 234 8.60 4.72 16.54
CA ARG A 234 8.46 6.16 16.38
C ARG A 234 9.23 6.68 15.15
N ARG A 235 10.44 6.17 14.93
CA ARG A 235 11.24 6.51 13.74
C ARG A 235 10.56 6.05 12.45
N ALA A 236 10.10 4.80 12.40
CA ALA A 236 9.41 4.25 11.23
C ALA A 236 8.14 5.04 10.88
N ARG A 237 7.37 5.49 11.87
CA ARG A 237 6.18 6.34 11.66
C ARG A 237 6.54 7.74 11.18
N ALA A 238 7.61 8.33 11.72
CA ALA A 238 8.12 9.61 11.24
C ALA A 238 8.63 9.51 9.79
N ASP A 239 9.35 8.44 9.45
CA ASP A 239 9.79 8.16 8.07
C ASP A 239 8.61 8.00 7.13
N LEU A 240 7.58 7.26 7.57
CA LEU A 240 6.35 7.11 6.80
C LEU A 240 5.68 8.46 6.51
N CYS A 241 5.56 9.34 7.51
CA CYS A 241 5.00 10.68 7.32
C CYS A 241 5.86 11.53 6.37
N ARG A 242 7.19 11.53 6.57
CA ARG A 242 8.13 12.28 5.73
C ARG A 242 8.09 11.82 4.26
N SER A 243 7.91 10.53 4.02
CA SER A 243 7.77 9.97 2.66
C SER A 243 6.51 10.43 1.92
N GLN A 244 5.52 11.00 2.62
CA GLN A 244 4.30 11.56 2.01
C GLN A 244 4.43 13.03 1.64
N MET A 245 5.62 13.62 1.79
CA MET A 245 5.94 15.00 1.41
C MET A 245 6.57 15.03 0.02
N ARG A 246 6.40 16.16 -0.67
CA ARG A 246 7.16 16.47 -1.89
C ARG A 246 8.61 16.75 -1.50
N GLU A 247 9.57 16.11 -2.16
CA GLU A 247 10.97 16.58 -2.17
C GLU A 247 11.03 18.00 -2.77
#